data_AF-R7TWR4-F1
#
_entry.id   AF-R7TWR4-F1
#
_cell.length_a   1.000
_cell.length_b   1.000
_cell.length_c   1.000
_cell.angle_alpha   90.00
_cell.angle_beta   90.00
_cell.angle_gamma   90.00
#
_symmetry.space_group_name_H-M   'P 1'
#
loop_
_entity.id
_entity.type
_entity.pdbx_description
1 polymer ?
#
loop_
_entity_poly.entity_id
_entity_poly.type
_entity_poly.pdbx_seq_one_letter_code
_entity_poly.pdbx_strand_id
1 'polypeptide(L)'
;MSEYFRRMFLVDMVESGAQEVSMDAISLNTGELLVHYMYTGHIEITTQNAQDLLEASDMLLLSALKQEIEEFLFCHIDSGNCISMMNLARLYGTEAVLRDARKFLSELAKEVIATEEIHLLQEEDLIETLQANSSQENNFCFLQNTVMDEKLMHNTSGVRLIQQAMQSPRSTYPPQQQALAVGDRDGDMWLCSDTNNAHWQPIQKPPTECWHYSACASPGGIVVSGGLCNNIRQRDCYSYDACDAQWNTLPPMSHARASHSSIHHNHHLYIVGGQDGQDSLNSVETLDMNTLQWSHLPPLPVGIQLCYLAIVSNSLFVLGGCNRGWSADVHEFNITQQTWRSRSPMPERGDGGAAVQFDGHVFVVGGTTGTCMRCDPRSNQWQSLHRLKFNHIWRPSLVWDGNIVICGGRNNDTIESYSPITDEWVALSLKMPMIGFMTFAVPPPPAPAYISIWLYNC
;
A
#
# COMPACT_ATOMS: atom_id res chain seq x y z
N MET A 1 -21.03 34.27 46.25
CA MET A 1 -22.36 33.91 45.70
C MET A 1 -22.18 33.82 44.19
N SER A 2 -22.52 32.68 43.59
CA SER A 2 -22.29 32.48 42.15
C SER A 2 -23.10 33.48 41.33
N GLU A 3 -22.53 33.93 40.21
CA GLU A 3 -23.15 34.90 39.30
C GLU A 3 -24.45 34.33 38.69
N TYR A 4 -24.53 33.01 38.53
CA TYR A 4 -25.74 32.30 38.11
C TYR A 4 -26.90 32.53 39.09
N PHE A 5 -26.71 32.24 40.37
CA PHE A 5 -27.75 32.48 41.38
C PHE A 5 -28.06 33.96 41.54
N ARG A 6 -27.04 34.82 41.42
CA ARG A 6 -27.23 36.26 41.44
C ARG A 6 -28.14 36.74 40.30
N ARG A 7 -27.99 36.19 39.09
CA ARG A 7 -28.86 36.50 37.95
C ARG A 7 -30.25 35.90 38.08
N MET A 8 -30.35 34.66 38.57
CA MET A 8 -31.62 33.95 38.79
C MET A 8 -32.53 34.67 39.79
N PHE A 9 -31.96 35.28 40.83
CA PHE A 9 -32.75 35.93 41.91
C PHE A 9 -32.87 37.45 41.79
N LEU A 10 -32.12 38.11 40.89
CA LEU A 10 -32.16 39.58 40.73
C LEU A 10 -32.80 40.06 39.42
N VAL A 11 -32.96 39.17 38.43
CA VAL A 11 -33.74 39.43 37.21
C VAL A 11 -35.09 38.78 37.43
N ASP A 12 -36.21 39.44 37.07
CA ASP A 12 -37.62 38.98 37.25
C ASP A 12 -37.92 37.62 36.56
N MET A 13 -37.27 36.57 37.04
CA MET A 13 -37.37 35.17 36.63
C MET A 13 -38.42 34.50 37.52
N VAL A 14 -39.13 33.51 36.98
CA VAL A 14 -40.22 32.81 37.68
C VAL A 14 -39.71 32.12 38.95
N GLU A 15 -38.45 31.68 38.90
CA GLU A 15 -37.68 31.02 39.94
C GLU A 15 -37.41 31.93 41.15
N SER A 16 -37.48 33.26 40.99
CA SER A 16 -37.30 34.21 42.10
C SER A 16 -38.43 34.19 43.12
N GLY A 17 -39.63 33.73 42.73
CA GLY A 17 -40.81 33.59 43.58
C GLY A 17 -41.08 32.16 44.06
N ALA A 18 -40.26 31.18 43.66
CA ALA A 18 -40.45 29.77 43.98
C ALA A 18 -39.82 29.41 45.34
N GLN A 19 -40.45 28.50 46.11
CA GLN A 19 -39.86 27.98 47.35
C GLN A 19 -38.80 26.91 47.10
N GLU A 20 -38.85 26.22 45.97
CA GLU A 20 -37.90 25.19 45.55
C GLU A 20 -37.58 25.37 44.06
N VAL A 21 -36.31 25.18 43.69
CA VAL A 21 -35.83 25.24 42.31
C VAL A 21 -35.17 23.90 41.98
N SER A 22 -35.70 23.19 40.99
CA SER A 22 -35.14 21.92 40.52
C SER A 22 -34.00 22.18 39.52
N MET A 23 -32.83 21.58 39.78
CA MET A 23 -31.69 21.61 38.86
C MET A 23 -31.49 20.22 38.27
N ASP A 24 -32.12 19.96 37.12
CA ASP A 24 -32.12 18.62 36.51
C ASP A 24 -30.80 18.24 35.85
N ALA A 25 -29.92 19.22 35.61
CA ALA A 25 -28.66 19.04 34.89
C ALA A 25 -27.44 18.83 35.82
N ILE A 26 -27.63 18.77 37.14
CA ILE A 26 -26.55 18.50 38.10
C ILE A 26 -26.89 17.24 38.90
N SER A 27 -25.97 16.28 38.93
CA SER A 27 -26.15 15.07 39.73
C SER A 27 -26.20 15.39 41.23
N LEU A 28 -26.92 14.58 42.02
CA LEU A 28 -27.04 14.78 43.47
C LEU A 28 -25.67 14.82 44.16
N ASN A 29 -24.75 13.94 43.75
CA ASN A 29 -23.40 13.86 44.31
C ASN A 29 -22.56 15.10 43.98
N THR A 30 -22.62 15.56 42.71
CA THR A 30 -21.95 16.78 42.27
C THR A 30 -22.52 18.01 42.98
N GLY A 31 -23.85 18.07 43.15
CA GLY A 31 -24.52 19.15 43.87
C GLY A 31 -24.08 19.28 45.32
N GLU A 32 -23.95 18.15 46.04
CA GLU A 32 -23.48 18.15 47.44
C GLU A 32 -22.04 18.68 47.56
N LEU A 33 -21.15 18.25 46.66
CA LEU A 33 -19.76 18.74 46.61
C LEU A 33 -19.69 20.24 46.33
N LEU A 34 -20.51 20.74 45.40
CA LEU A 34 -20.56 22.18 45.09
C LEU A 34 -21.10 23.01 46.24
N VAL A 35 -22.11 22.52 46.96
CA VAL A 35 -22.62 23.19 48.17
C VAL A 35 -21.52 23.25 49.22
N HIS A 36 -20.82 22.14 49.48
CA HIS A 36 -19.70 22.11 50.41
C HIS A 36 -18.59 23.10 49.99
N TYR A 37 -18.24 23.13 48.70
CA TYR A 37 -17.29 24.09 48.14
C TYR A 37 -17.72 25.55 48.34
N MET A 38 -18.99 25.88 48.12
CA MET A 38 -19.51 27.24 48.30
C MET A 38 -19.38 27.75 49.75
N TYR A 39 -19.41 26.85 50.75
CA TYR A 39 -19.23 27.20 52.16
C TYR A 39 -17.79 27.17 52.65
N THR A 40 -16.98 26.24 52.13
CA THR A 40 -15.63 25.96 52.66
C THR A 40 -14.49 26.50 51.78
N GLY A 41 -14.77 26.73 50.49
CA GLY A 41 -13.77 27.06 49.48
C GLY A 41 -12.89 25.88 49.07
N HIS A 42 -13.20 24.65 49.50
CA HIS A 42 -12.38 23.47 49.22
C HIS A 42 -13.21 22.34 48.61
N ILE A 43 -12.63 21.67 47.61
CA ILE A 43 -13.23 20.55 46.90
C ILE A 43 -12.12 19.59 46.45
N GLU A 44 -12.41 18.29 46.52
CA GLU A 44 -11.49 17.25 46.06
C GLU A 44 -11.84 16.86 44.62
N ILE A 45 -10.92 17.15 43.70
CA ILE A 45 -11.07 16.83 42.28
C ILE A 45 -10.41 15.48 42.02
N THR A 46 -11.14 14.59 41.37
CA THR A 46 -10.75 13.21 41.04
C THR A 46 -11.11 12.91 39.59
N THR A 47 -10.50 11.89 38.99
CA THR A 47 -10.81 11.48 37.61
C THR A 47 -12.28 11.09 37.41
N GLN A 48 -12.97 10.65 38.47
CA GLN A 48 -14.37 10.22 38.41
C GLN A 48 -15.37 11.38 38.49
N ASN A 49 -14.99 12.51 39.09
CA ASN A 49 -15.89 13.65 39.31
C ASN A 49 -15.52 14.90 38.47
N ALA A 50 -14.32 14.94 37.87
CA ALA A 50 -13.82 16.13 37.16
C ALA A 50 -14.72 16.57 36.00
N GLN A 51 -15.28 15.64 35.24
CA GLN A 51 -16.20 15.94 34.13
C GLN A 51 -17.51 16.57 34.63
N ASP A 52 -18.17 15.95 35.60
CA ASP A 52 -19.43 16.45 36.16
C ASP A 52 -19.23 17.80 36.88
N LEU A 53 -18.08 17.96 37.55
CA LEU A 53 -17.71 19.22 38.18
C LEU A 53 -17.43 20.31 37.15
N LEU A 54 -16.82 19.98 36.00
CA LEU A 54 -16.60 20.94 34.92
C LEU A 54 -17.93 21.45 34.37
N GLU A 55 -18.86 20.53 34.05
CA GLU A 55 -20.21 20.85 33.58
C GLU A 55 -20.95 21.78 34.55
N ALA A 56 -20.97 21.40 35.83
CA ALA A 56 -21.68 22.18 36.84
C ALA A 56 -20.98 23.51 37.15
N SER A 57 -19.65 23.56 37.12
CA SER A 57 -18.89 24.80 37.33
C SER A 57 -19.12 25.82 36.23
N ASP A 58 -19.25 25.36 34.97
CA ASP A 58 -19.54 26.21 33.83
C ASP A 58 -20.98 26.73 33.89
N MET A 59 -21.95 25.83 34.12
CA MET A 59 -23.36 26.17 34.26
C MET A 59 -23.62 27.18 35.38
N LEU A 60 -23.00 26.98 36.54
CA LEU A 60 -23.14 27.86 37.71
C LEU A 60 -22.23 29.09 37.67
N LEU A 61 -21.44 29.26 36.61
CA LEU A 61 -20.49 30.37 36.42
C LEU A 61 -19.47 30.48 37.57
N LEU A 62 -18.94 29.35 38.02
CA LEU A 62 -17.92 29.23 39.07
C LEU A 62 -16.51 29.24 38.46
N SER A 63 -16.04 30.41 38.02
CA SER A 63 -14.81 30.55 37.23
C SER A 63 -13.54 30.10 37.97
N ALA A 64 -13.44 30.32 39.29
CA ALA A 64 -12.29 29.87 40.08
C ALA A 64 -12.20 28.35 40.14
N LEU A 65 -13.33 27.68 40.39
CA LEU A 65 -13.43 26.23 40.38
C LEU A 65 -13.15 25.65 39.00
N LYS A 66 -13.69 26.27 37.94
CA LYS A 66 -13.44 25.87 36.57
C LYS A 66 -11.93 25.86 36.24
N GLN A 67 -11.20 26.88 36.68
CA GLN A 67 -9.75 26.96 36.47
C GLN A 67 -8.98 25.85 37.23
N GLU A 68 -9.36 25.55 38.47
CA GLU A 68 -8.76 24.43 39.23
C GLU A 68 -9.01 23.07 38.56
N ILE A 69 -10.19 22.88 37.98
CA ILE A 69 -10.53 21.67 37.22
C ILE A 69 -9.75 21.60 35.90
N GLU A 70 -9.60 22.71 35.17
CA GLU A 70 -8.80 22.78 33.95
C GLU A 70 -7.32 22.39 34.20
N GLU A 71 -6.72 22.86 35.30
CA GLU A 71 -5.35 22.49 35.70
C GLU A 71 -5.23 21.01 36.08
N PHE A 72 -6.23 20.46 36.78
CA PHE A 72 -6.28 19.04 37.11
C PHE A 72 -6.39 18.18 35.84
N LEU A 73 -7.30 18.54 34.95
CA LEU A 73 -7.55 17.85 33.69
C LEU A 73 -6.30 17.85 32.80
N PHE A 74 -5.57 18.97 32.72
CA PHE A 74 -4.31 19.06 32.01
C PHE A 74 -3.26 18.07 32.55
N CYS A 75 -3.11 17.96 33.87
CA CYS A 75 -2.14 17.04 34.49
C CYS A 75 -2.47 15.55 34.26
N HIS A 76 -3.68 15.23 33.79
CA HIS A 76 -4.16 13.86 33.61
C HIS A 76 -4.46 13.52 32.13
N ILE A 77 -3.95 14.32 31.17
CA ILE A 77 -4.02 13.95 29.74
C ILE A 77 -3.05 12.79 29.48
N ASP A 78 -3.55 11.71 28.88
CA ASP A 78 -2.78 10.55 28.45
C ASP A 78 -3.16 10.13 27.02
N SER A 79 -2.45 9.14 26.46
CA SER A 79 -2.69 8.65 25.10
C SER A 79 -4.06 8.00 24.92
N GLY A 80 -4.67 7.50 26.01
CA GLY A 80 -5.96 6.84 26.02
C GLY A 80 -7.16 7.76 26.19
N ASN A 81 -6.98 9.00 26.65
CA ASN A 81 -8.06 9.96 26.93
C ASN A 81 -7.95 11.29 26.15
N CYS A 82 -6.86 11.50 25.41
CA CYS A 82 -6.56 12.78 24.76
C CYS A 82 -7.70 13.27 23.85
N ILE A 83 -8.33 12.39 23.09
CA ILE A 83 -9.39 12.77 22.13
C ILE A 83 -10.67 13.12 22.87
N SER A 84 -11.04 12.34 23.87
CA SER A 84 -12.16 12.66 24.77
C SER A 84 -11.94 14.02 25.47
N MET A 85 -10.72 14.29 25.92
CA MET A 85 -10.32 15.55 26.56
C MET A 85 -10.41 16.74 25.59
N MET A 86 -10.05 16.56 24.32
CA MET A 86 -10.23 17.60 23.29
C MET A 86 -11.70 17.92 23.04
N ASN A 87 -12.55 16.89 22.93
CA ASN A 87 -13.98 17.08 22.73
C ASN A 87 -14.65 17.73 23.95
N LEU A 88 -14.24 17.35 25.16
CA LEU A 88 -14.69 17.96 26.41
C LEU A 88 -14.28 19.43 26.49
N ALA A 89 -13.03 19.74 26.14
CA ALA A 89 -12.52 21.11 26.15
C ALA A 89 -13.26 22.01 25.15
N ARG A 90 -13.58 21.48 23.96
CA ARG A 90 -14.39 22.17 22.95
C ARG A 90 -15.82 22.43 23.45
N LEU A 91 -16.43 21.48 24.15
CA LEU A 91 -17.80 21.61 24.67
C LEU A 91 -17.93 22.72 25.71
N TYR A 92 -16.94 22.85 26.61
CA TYR A 92 -16.95 23.83 27.72
C TYR A 92 -16.08 25.07 27.46
N GLY A 93 -15.58 25.24 26.24
CA GLY A 93 -14.80 26.42 25.82
C GLY A 93 -13.48 26.60 26.57
N THR A 94 -12.80 25.51 26.92
CA THR A 94 -11.53 25.54 27.67
C THR A 94 -10.33 25.53 26.71
N GLU A 95 -10.02 26.70 26.13
CA GLU A 95 -9.01 26.87 25.09
C GLU A 95 -7.59 26.42 25.50
N ALA A 96 -7.23 26.55 26.78
CA ALA A 96 -5.93 26.13 27.28
C ALA A 96 -5.76 24.60 27.19
N VAL A 97 -6.75 23.86 27.70
CA VAL A 97 -6.78 22.39 27.65
C VAL A 97 -6.84 21.90 26.21
N LEU A 98 -7.64 22.54 25.36
CA LEU A 98 -7.76 22.18 23.93
C LEU A 98 -6.43 22.34 23.19
N ARG A 99 -5.74 23.48 23.37
CA ARG A 99 -4.44 23.74 22.73
C ARG A 99 -3.40 22.71 23.16
N ASP A 100 -3.37 22.41 24.45
CA ASP A 100 -2.34 21.55 25.00
C ASP A 100 -2.60 20.06 24.67
N ALA A 101 -3.87 19.63 24.63
CA ALA A 101 -4.26 18.32 24.12
C ALA A 101 -3.96 18.17 22.61
N ARG A 102 -4.18 19.21 21.80
CA ARG A 102 -3.77 19.21 20.37
C ARG A 102 -2.26 19.07 20.20
N LYS A 103 -1.49 19.77 21.04
CA LYS A 103 -0.03 19.64 21.03
C LYS A 103 0.38 18.20 21.39
N PHE A 104 -0.24 17.63 22.43
CA PHE A 104 -0.01 16.23 22.82
C PHE A 104 -0.35 15.24 21.70
N LEU A 105 -1.49 15.43 21.01
CA LEU A 105 -1.88 14.65 19.84
C LEU A 105 -0.83 14.74 18.72
N SER A 106 -0.26 15.92 18.48
CA SER A 106 0.76 16.11 17.45
C SER A 106 2.11 15.44 17.80
N GLU A 107 2.48 15.40 19.09
CA GLU A 107 3.76 14.83 19.55
C GLU A 107 3.69 13.31 19.70
N LEU A 108 2.54 12.76 20.13
CA LEU A 108 2.33 11.33 20.42
C LEU A 108 1.29 10.67 19.51
N ALA A 109 1.11 11.19 18.29
CA ALA A 109 0.13 10.69 17.32
C ALA A 109 0.18 9.15 17.16
N LYS A 110 1.38 8.55 17.17
CA LYS A 110 1.55 7.10 17.01
C LYS A 110 0.91 6.27 18.13
N GLU A 111 0.95 6.77 19.36
CA GLU A 111 0.37 6.09 20.52
C GLU A 111 -1.15 6.26 20.53
N VAL A 112 -1.63 7.45 20.17
CA VAL A 112 -3.07 7.76 20.09
C VAL A 112 -3.76 6.98 18.96
N ILE A 113 -3.08 6.71 17.85
CA ILE A 113 -3.59 5.86 16.76
C ILE A 113 -3.94 4.45 17.24
N ALA A 114 -3.22 3.94 18.25
CA ALA A 114 -3.41 2.59 18.75
C ALA A 114 -4.53 2.48 19.80
N THR A 115 -5.18 3.59 20.17
CA THR A 115 -6.22 3.62 21.19
C THR A 115 -7.62 3.50 20.60
N GLU A 116 -8.56 3.04 21.42
CA GLU A 116 -9.96 2.87 21.02
C GLU A 116 -10.67 4.21 20.77
N GLU A 117 -10.12 5.37 21.20
CA GLU A 117 -10.77 6.68 21.09
C GLU A 117 -10.64 7.34 19.70
N ILE A 118 -9.89 6.75 18.77
CA ILE A 118 -9.62 7.35 17.44
C ILE A 118 -10.89 7.74 16.68
N HIS A 119 -11.99 7.02 16.91
CA HIS A 119 -13.30 7.28 16.31
C HIS A 119 -13.97 8.58 16.79
N LEU A 120 -13.52 9.17 17.89
CA LEU A 120 -14.06 10.41 18.46
C LEU A 120 -13.37 11.66 17.89
N LEU A 121 -12.35 11.50 17.04
CA LEU A 121 -11.57 12.61 16.48
C LEU A 121 -12.40 13.41 15.46
N GLN A 122 -12.40 14.73 15.57
CA GLN A 122 -13.12 15.60 14.62
C GLN A 122 -12.32 15.86 13.34
N GLU A 123 -13.02 16.18 12.25
CA GLU A 123 -12.43 16.42 10.92
C GLU A 123 -11.38 17.54 10.93
N GLU A 124 -11.63 18.61 11.69
CA GLU A 124 -10.70 19.74 11.80
C GLU A 124 -9.37 19.33 12.44
N ASP A 125 -9.40 18.52 13.49
CA ASP A 125 -8.21 18.08 14.21
C ASP A 125 -7.42 17.03 13.41
N LEU A 126 -8.13 16.19 12.64
CA LEU A 126 -7.53 15.25 11.68
C LEU A 126 -6.72 16.00 10.61
N ILE A 127 -7.29 17.05 10.01
CA ILE A 127 -6.59 17.85 8.99
C ILE A 127 -5.38 18.55 9.59
N GLU A 128 -5.51 19.15 10.77
CA GLU A 128 -4.42 19.83 11.46
C GLU A 128 -3.28 18.85 11.80
N THR A 129 -3.61 17.64 12.27
CA THR A 129 -2.63 16.59 12.56
C THR A 129 -1.93 16.09 11.30
N LEU A 130 -2.65 15.94 10.19
CA LEU A 130 -2.05 15.54 8.90
C LEU A 130 -1.16 16.63 8.30
N GLN A 131 -1.50 17.90 8.50
CA GLN A 131 -0.69 19.05 8.04
C GLN A 131 0.55 19.27 8.91
N ALA A 132 0.46 19.02 10.23
CA ALA A 132 1.58 19.12 11.16
C ALA A 132 2.62 18.01 10.94
N ASN A 133 2.19 16.84 10.47
CA ASN A 133 3.06 15.70 10.21
C ASN A 133 3.76 15.82 8.84
N SER A 134 5.08 15.99 8.87
CA SER A 134 5.92 16.07 7.67
C SER A 134 6.14 14.72 6.97
N SER A 135 5.91 13.60 7.67
CA SER A 135 6.07 12.25 7.12
C SER A 135 4.76 11.72 6.52
N GLN A 136 4.77 11.52 5.20
CA GLN A 136 3.66 10.92 4.45
C GLN A 136 3.32 9.49 4.90
N GLU A 137 4.30 8.76 5.46
CA GLU A 137 4.11 7.39 5.98
C GLU A 137 3.31 7.39 7.29
N ASN A 138 3.59 8.32 8.20
CA ASN A 138 2.78 8.50 9.41
C ASN A 138 1.37 8.95 9.06
N ASN A 139 1.22 9.85 8.07
CA ASN A 139 -0.09 10.28 7.57
C ASN A 139 -0.89 9.13 6.95
N PHE A 140 -0.21 8.21 6.25
CA PHE A 140 -0.85 7.03 5.69
C PHE A 140 -1.30 6.04 6.77
N CYS A 141 -0.46 5.75 7.78
CA CYS A 141 -0.85 4.91 8.92
C CYS A 141 -1.99 5.56 9.74
N PHE A 142 -1.95 6.88 9.93
CA PHE A 142 -3.02 7.64 10.58
C PHE A 142 -4.33 7.49 9.82
N LEU A 143 -4.30 7.69 8.50
CA LEU A 143 -5.48 7.52 7.65
C LEU A 143 -5.97 6.08 7.63
N GLN A 144 -5.10 5.08 7.52
CA GLN A 144 -5.47 3.67 7.50
C GLN A 144 -6.20 3.27 8.78
N ASN A 145 -5.65 3.62 9.95
CA ASN A 145 -6.27 3.22 11.23
C ASN A 145 -7.50 4.07 11.58
N THR A 146 -7.54 5.35 11.19
CA THR A 146 -8.72 6.21 11.41
C THR A 146 -9.87 5.86 10.46
N VAL A 147 -9.59 5.43 9.22
CA VAL A 147 -10.62 5.21 8.18
C VAL A 147 -11.12 3.76 8.14
N MET A 148 -10.32 2.79 8.58
CA MET A 148 -10.71 1.36 8.56
C MET A 148 -11.69 0.99 9.68
N ASP A 149 -12.06 1.92 10.56
CA ASP A 149 -13.14 1.72 11.53
C ASP A 149 -14.51 1.88 10.83
N GLU A 150 -15.35 0.85 10.93
CA GLU A 150 -16.60 0.67 10.17
C GLU A 150 -17.57 1.87 10.24
N LYS A 151 -17.46 2.70 11.28
CA LYS A 151 -18.35 3.88 11.47
C LYS A 151 -17.94 5.10 10.65
N LEU A 152 -16.66 5.26 10.27
CA LEU A 152 -16.18 6.42 9.49
C LEU A 152 -16.36 6.25 7.97
N MET A 153 -16.54 5.02 7.48
CA MET A 153 -16.88 4.76 6.07
C MET A 153 -18.23 5.33 5.62
N HIS A 154 -19.12 5.69 6.57
CA HIS A 154 -20.37 6.38 6.27
C HIS A 154 -20.24 7.90 6.22
N ASN A 155 -19.08 8.46 6.63
CA ASN A 155 -18.83 9.89 6.56
C ASN A 155 -18.42 10.26 5.12
N THR A 156 -19.35 10.91 4.42
CA THR A 156 -19.19 11.31 3.00
C THR A 156 -17.99 12.26 2.80
N SER A 157 -17.58 12.98 3.84
CA SER A 157 -16.41 13.87 3.83
C SER A 157 -15.09 13.11 3.92
N GLY A 158 -15.02 12.04 4.73
CA GLY A 158 -13.84 11.17 4.84
C GLY A 158 -13.50 10.47 3.52
N VAL A 159 -14.53 10.00 2.81
CA VAL A 159 -14.38 9.42 1.47
C VAL A 159 -13.88 10.45 0.45
N ARG A 160 -14.31 11.71 0.55
CA ARG A 160 -13.82 12.81 -0.31
C ARG A 160 -12.37 13.18 0.00
N LEU A 161 -11.96 13.17 1.28
CA LEU A 161 -10.58 13.40 1.70
C LEU A 161 -9.64 12.30 1.18
N ILE A 162 -10.06 11.04 1.23
CA ILE A 162 -9.32 9.92 0.61
C ILE A 162 -9.20 10.15 -0.90
N GLN A 163 -10.28 10.55 -1.58
CA GLN A 163 -10.24 10.87 -3.01
C GLN A 163 -9.30 12.04 -3.32
N GLN A 164 -9.26 13.09 -2.49
CA GLN A 164 -8.38 14.24 -2.68
C GLN A 164 -6.91 13.95 -2.33
N ALA A 165 -6.64 13.14 -1.30
CA ALA A 165 -5.31 12.65 -0.97
C ALA A 165 -4.78 11.72 -2.08
N MET A 166 -5.64 10.89 -2.66
CA MET A 166 -5.32 10.04 -3.82
C MET A 166 -5.19 10.83 -5.13
N GLN A 167 -5.81 12.01 -5.24
CA GLN A 167 -5.80 12.87 -6.44
C GLN A 167 -4.77 14.01 -6.38
N SER A 168 -4.11 14.22 -5.25
CA SER A 168 -2.94 15.08 -5.18
C SER A 168 -1.85 14.51 -6.08
N PRO A 169 -1.08 15.33 -6.83
CA PRO A 169 -0.05 14.81 -7.71
C PRO A 169 0.87 13.93 -6.87
N ARG A 170 1.02 12.66 -7.26
CA ARG A 170 2.01 11.72 -6.72
C ARG A 170 3.41 12.25 -7.01
N SER A 171 3.78 13.32 -6.31
CA SER A 171 5.07 13.96 -6.40
C SER A 171 5.93 13.39 -5.29
N THR A 172 7.01 12.74 -5.73
CA THR A 172 8.17 12.35 -4.94
C THR A 172 7.88 11.37 -3.80
N TYR A 173 7.85 10.08 -4.15
CA TYR A 173 8.40 9.06 -3.26
C TYR A 173 9.80 9.53 -2.81
N PRO A 174 10.18 9.42 -1.51
CA PRO A 174 11.60 9.44 -1.18
C PRO A 174 12.27 8.32 -2.00
N PRO A 175 13.55 8.46 -2.40
CA PRO A 175 14.18 7.52 -3.31
C PRO A 175 13.96 6.11 -2.75
N GLN A 176 13.13 5.33 -3.44
CA GLN A 176 12.96 3.91 -3.17
C GLN A 176 14.38 3.39 -3.00
N GLN A 177 14.67 2.73 -1.88
CA GLN A 177 15.86 1.89 -1.83
C GLN A 177 15.82 1.06 -3.11
N GLN A 178 16.73 1.40 -4.01
CA GLN A 178 16.73 0.96 -5.39
C GLN A 178 17.22 -0.48 -5.34
N ALA A 179 16.40 -1.36 -4.79
CA ALA A 179 16.73 -2.74 -4.69
C ALA A 179 16.27 -3.43 -6.00
N LEU A 180 16.92 -4.52 -6.37
CA LEU A 180 16.62 -5.24 -7.61
C LEU A 180 16.80 -6.74 -7.34
N ALA A 181 15.76 -7.53 -7.55
CA ALA A 181 15.88 -8.98 -7.44
C ALA A 181 15.98 -9.60 -8.83
N VAL A 182 16.98 -10.45 -9.03
CA VAL A 182 17.23 -11.15 -10.29
C VAL A 182 17.41 -12.62 -10.03
N GLY A 183 17.07 -13.46 -11.00
CA GLY A 183 17.38 -14.87 -10.95
C GLY A 183 17.76 -15.43 -12.30
N ASP A 184 18.43 -16.56 -12.26
CA ASP A 184 18.92 -17.24 -13.44
C ASP A 184 18.12 -18.52 -13.75
N ARG A 185 18.58 -19.22 -14.79
CA ARG A 185 17.98 -20.46 -15.24
C ARG A 185 18.19 -21.62 -14.29
N ASP A 186 19.27 -21.60 -13.51
CA ASP A 186 19.65 -22.66 -12.58
C ASP A 186 18.94 -22.50 -11.22
N GLY A 187 18.13 -21.44 -11.08
CA GLY A 187 17.32 -21.16 -9.88
C GLY A 187 18.09 -20.39 -8.81
N ASP A 188 19.30 -19.93 -9.13
CA ASP A 188 20.03 -19.00 -8.28
C ASP A 188 19.37 -17.62 -8.37
N MET A 189 19.29 -16.95 -7.23
CA MET A 189 18.60 -15.68 -7.08
C MET A 189 19.44 -14.72 -6.24
N TRP A 190 19.42 -13.44 -6.61
CA TRP A 190 20.16 -12.39 -5.93
C TRP A 190 19.29 -11.17 -5.72
N LEU A 191 19.48 -10.52 -4.59
CA LEU A 191 18.91 -9.22 -4.27
C LEU A 191 20.04 -8.20 -4.24
N CYS A 192 19.93 -7.17 -5.08
CA CYS A 192 20.71 -5.95 -4.92
C CYS A 192 19.97 -5.06 -3.94
N SER A 193 20.60 -4.68 -2.83
CA SER A 193 20.01 -3.73 -1.85
C SER A 193 20.44 -2.28 -2.08
N ASP A 194 21.62 -2.10 -2.69
CA ASP A 194 22.16 -0.81 -3.11
C ASP A 194 22.73 -0.91 -4.53
N THR A 195 21.96 -0.40 -5.49
CA THR A 195 22.30 -0.36 -6.92
C THR A 195 23.41 0.63 -7.25
N ASN A 196 23.72 1.60 -6.38
CA ASN A 196 24.83 2.52 -6.62
C ASN A 196 26.18 1.84 -6.39
N ASN A 197 26.24 0.92 -5.43
CA ASN A 197 27.45 0.17 -5.08
C ASN A 197 27.46 -1.26 -5.62
N ALA A 198 26.44 -1.65 -6.41
CA ALA A 198 26.28 -3.00 -6.96
C ALA A 198 26.37 -4.11 -5.89
N HIS A 199 25.81 -3.85 -4.71
CA HIS A 199 25.90 -4.81 -3.61
C HIS A 199 24.86 -5.92 -3.78
N TRP A 200 25.27 -7.03 -4.39
CA TRP A 200 24.45 -8.21 -4.62
C TRP A 200 24.59 -9.21 -3.49
N GLN A 201 23.47 -9.65 -2.93
CA GLN A 201 23.40 -10.70 -1.93
C GLN A 201 22.63 -11.90 -2.49
N PRO A 202 23.16 -13.13 -2.37
CA PRO A 202 22.39 -14.31 -2.75
C PRO A 202 21.20 -14.47 -1.79
N ILE A 203 20.03 -14.77 -2.34
CA ILE A 203 18.85 -15.13 -1.55
C ILE A 203 18.60 -16.63 -1.64
N GLN A 204 17.85 -17.17 -0.68
CA GLN A 204 17.57 -18.60 -0.66
C GLN A 204 16.85 -19.02 -1.94
N LYS A 205 17.27 -20.15 -2.52
CA LYS A 205 16.57 -20.74 -3.68
C LYS A 205 15.17 -21.20 -3.29
N PRO A 206 14.21 -21.22 -4.24
CA PRO A 206 12.93 -21.85 -4.00
C PRO A 206 13.11 -23.33 -3.62
N PRO A 207 12.17 -23.92 -2.87
CA PRO A 207 12.29 -25.31 -2.37
C PRO A 207 12.50 -26.38 -3.45
N THR A 208 12.12 -26.08 -4.69
CA THR A 208 12.31 -26.96 -5.85
C THR A 208 13.28 -26.37 -6.85
N GLU A 209 14.31 -27.14 -7.22
CA GLU A 209 15.20 -26.81 -8.33
C GLU A 209 14.48 -27.08 -9.66
N CYS A 210 13.79 -26.05 -10.15
CA CYS A 210 13.06 -26.07 -11.42
C CYS A 210 13.71 -25.14 -12.43
N TRP A 211 13.63 -25.49 -13.71
CA TRP A 211 13.95 -24.60 -14.83
C TRP A 211 12.69 -24.16 -15.54
N HIS A 212 12.71 -23.03 -16.27
CA HIS A 212 11.54 -22.52 -17.01
C HIS A 212 10.30 -22.28 -16.13
N TYR A 213 10.51 -21.96 -14.86
CA TYR A 213 9.47 -21.42 -13.98
C TYR A 213 9.15 -19.97 -14.38
N SER A 214 7.97 -19.49 -13.99
CA SER A 214 7.63 -18.08 -14.12
C SER A 214 7.81 -17.38 -12.78
N ALA A 215 8.38 -16.19 -12.79
CA ALA A 215 8.56 -15.36 -11.60
C ALA A 215 7.95 -13.97 -11.83
N CYS A 216 7.24 -13.44 -10.82
CA CYS A 216 6.71 -12.08 -10.85
C CYS A 216 6.79 -11.40 -9.49
N ALA A 217 6.82 -10.07 -9.48
CA ALA A 217 6.79 -9.26 -8.26
C ALA A 217 5.45 -9.41 -7.53
N SER A 218 5.48 -9.34 -6.20
CA SER A 218 4.29 -9.29 -5.33
C SER A 218 4.51 -8.27 -4.20
N PRO A 219 3.46 -7.77 -3.51
CA PRO A 219 3.57 -6.69 -2.53
C PRO A 219 4.50 -6.95 -1.32
N GLY A 220 4.96 -8.19 -1.11
CA GLY A 220 5.90 -8.57 -0.06
C GLY A 220 7.13 -9.35 -0.55
N GLY A 221 7.33 -9.49 -1.87
CA GLY A 221 8.49 -10.20 -2.41
C GLY A 221 8.25 -10.77 -3.80
N ILE A 222 8.55 -12.04 -4.01
CA ILE A 222 8.58 -12.68 -5.33
C ILE A 222 7.70 -13.91 -5.33
N VAL A 223 6.88 -14.10 -6.35
CA VAL A 223 6.15 -15.35 -6.55
C VAL A 223 6.78 -16.13 -7.69
N VAL A 224 7.10 -17.40 -7.43
CA VAL A 224 7.59 -18.37 -8.41
C VAL A 224 6.52 -19.45 -8.60
N SER A 225 6.28 -19.83 -9.85
CA SER A 225 5.26 -20.84 -10.18
C SER A 225 5.75 -21.81 -11.25
N GLY A 226 5.41 -23.09 -11.05
CA GLY A 226 5.62 -24.19 -11.99
C GLY A 226 7.07 -24.39 -12.41
N GLY A 227 7.27 -24.72 -13.68
CA GLY A 227 8.57 -25.03 -14.25
C GLY A 227 8.78 -26.53 -14.47
N LEU A 228 10.04 -26.91 -14.71
CA LEU A 228 10.46 -28.25 -15.08
C LEU A 228 11.55 -28.71 -14.12
N CYS A 229 11.28 -29.76 -13.34
CA CYS A 229 12.26 -30.41 -12.47
C CYS A 229 12.40 -31.88 -12.89
N ASN A 230 13.62 -32.34 -13.16
CA ASN A 230 13.88 -33.73 -13.58
C ASN A 230 13.00 -34.20 -14.76
N ASN A 231 12.79 -33.34 -15.77
CA ASN A 231 11.89 -33.55 -16.91
C ASN A 231 10.39 -33.66 -16.58
N ILE A 232 10.00 -33.42 -15.33
CA ILE A 232 8.61 -33.41 -14.87
C ILE A 232 8.16 -31.96 -14.68
N ARG A 233 7.04 -31.60 -15.29
CA ARG A 233 6.46 -30.26 -15.13
C ARG A 233 5.89 -30.17 -13.73
N GLN A 234 6.06 -29.02 -13.10
CA GLN A 234 5.61 -28.78 -11.74
C GLN A 234 4.34 -27.93 -11.73
N ARG A 235 3.54 -28.15 -10.69
CA ARG A 235 2.36 -27.33 -10.37
C ARG A 235 2.56 -26.45 -9.14
N ASP A 236 3.68 -26.63 -8.45
CA ASP A 236 3.95 -25.97 -7.19
C ASP A 236 4.18 -24.47 -7.39
N CYS A 237 3.76 -23.70 -6.40
CA CYS A 237 3.90 -22.25 -6.36
C CYS A 237 4.49 -21.86 -5.01
N TYR A 238 5.39 -20.89 -5.03
CA TYR A 238 6.08 -20.42 -3.83
C TYR A 238 6.09 -18.89 -3.84
N SER A 239 5.86 -18.28 -2.67
CA SER A 239 6.06 -16.85 -2.47
C SER A 239 7.21 -16.63 -1.51
N TYR A 240 8.23 -15.89 -1.96
CA TYR A 240 9.29 -15.39 -1.11
C TYR A 240 8.80 -14.15 -0.38
N ASP A 241 8.86 -14.18 0.94
CA ASP A 241 8.64 -13.02 1.81
C ASP A 241 9.99 -12.32 2.04
N ALA A 242 10.10 -11.07 1.60
CA ALA A 242 11.30 -10.28 1.75
C ALA A 242 11.55 -9.81 3.19
N CYS A 243 10.51 -9.72 4.02
CA CYS A 243 10.60 -9.30 5.42
C CYS A 243 11.27 -10.39 6.27
N ASP A 244 10.76 -11.62 6.13
CA ASP A 244 11.21 -12.79 6.87
C ASP A 244 12.35 -13.54 6.18
N ALA A 245 12.65 -13.16 4.93
CA ALA A 245 13.62 -13.82 4.06
C ALA A 245 13.37 -15.33 3.91
N GLN A 246 12.10 -15.72 3.80
CA GLN A 246 11.67 -17.12 3.75
C GLN A 246 10.74 -17.40 2.57
N TRP A 247 10.74 -18.65 2.12
CA TRP A 247 9.79 -19.15 1.13
C TRP A 247 8.57 -19.76 1.80
N ASN A 248 7.40 -19.25 1.41
CA ASN A 248 6.11 -19.80 1.76
C ASN A 248 5.57 -20.64 0.60
N THR A 249 4.97 -21.79 0.94
CA THR A 249 4.31 -22.65 -0.05
C THR A 249 2.91 -22.13 -0.32
N LEU A 250 2.61 -21.84 -1.58
CA LEU A 250 1.26 -21.49 -2.02
C LEU A 250 0.50 -22.74 -2.48
N PRO A 251 -0.84 -22.70 -2.53
CA PRO A 251 -1.60 -23.78 -3.13
C PRO A 251 -1.13 -24.05 -4.57
N PRO A 252 -0.97 -25.31 -4.97
CA PRO A 252 -0.47 -25.64 -6.29
C PRO A 252 -1.52 -25.33 -7.38
N MET A 253 -1.03 -25.02 -8.58
CA MET A 253 -1.87 -24.88 -9.78
C MET A 253 -2.66 -26.15 -10.08
N SER A 254 -3.75 -26.00 -10.85
CA SER A 254 -4.55 -27.15 -11.29
C SER A 254 -3.78 -28.02 -12.27
N HIS A 255 -2.98 -27.40 -13.14
CA HIS A 255 -2.16 -28.09 -14.15
C HIS A 255 -0.67 -27.82 -13.96
N ALA A 256 0.12 -28.90 -14.03
CA ALA A 256 1.56 -28.81 -14.10
C ALA A 256 1.98 -28.20 -15.45
N ARG A 257 2.84 -27.16 -15.41
CA ARG A 257 3.23 -26.42 -16.60
C ARG A 257 4.63 -25.83 -16.47
N ALA A 258 5.29 -25.66 -17.61
CA ALA A 258 6.55 -24.92 -17.73
C ALA A 258 6.43 -23.88 -18.86
N SER A 259 7.31 -22.88 -18.88
CA SER A 259 7.33 -21.83 -19.91
C SER A 259 6.01 -21.04 -20.04
N HIS A 260 5.20 -21.03 -18.98
CA HIS A 260 4.07 -20.11 -18.82
C HIS A 260 4.56 -18.74 -18.38
N SER A 261 3.64 -17.78 -18.38
CA SER A 261 3.91 -16.43 -17.90
C SER A 261 2.99 -16.10 -16.74
N SER A 262 3.52 -15.39 -15.75
CA SER A 262 2.78 -14.96 -14.55
C SER A 262 2.88 -13.47 -14.32
N ILE A 263 1.80 -12.87 -13.82
CA ILE A 263 1.76 -11.46 -13.43
C ILE A 263 0.84 -11.29 -12.22
N HIS A 264 1.24 -10.45 -11.27
CA HIS A 264 0.44 -10.13 -10.09
C HIS A 264 -0.25 -8.76 -10.27
N HIS A 265 -1.55 -8.69 -10.00
CA HIS A 265 -2.32 -7.44 -10.03
C HIS A 265 -3.54 -7.52 -9.10
N ASN A 266 -3.76 -6.48 -8.30
CA ASN A 266 -4.92 -6.36 -7.39
C ASN A 266 -5.18 -7.62 -6.56
N HIS A 267 -4.17 -8.11 -5.83
CA HIS A 267 -4.23 -9.33 -5.00
C HIS A 267 -4.49 -10.63 -5.76
N HIS A 268 -4.38 -10.62 -7.09
CA HIS A 268 -4.54 -11.80 -7.92
C HIS A 268 -3.24 -12.11 -8.64
N LEU A 269 -2.79 -13.36 -8.56
CA LEU A 269 -1.75 -13.91 -9.41
C LEU A 269 -2.42 -14.50 -10.65
N TYR A 270 -2.06 -14.03 -11.83
CA TYR A 270 -2.53 -14.57 -13.11
C TYR A 270 -1.45 -15.46 -13.72
N ILE A 271 -1.85 -16.63 -14.19
CA ILE A 271 -0.99 -17.59 -14.89
C ILE A 271 -1.57 -17.89 -16.25
N VAL A 272 -0.78 -17.64 -17.30
CA VAL A 272 -1.24 -17.72 -18.70
C VAL A 272 -0.37 -18.71 -19.46
N GLY A 273 -1.02 -19.70 -20.09
CA GLY A 273 -0.39 -20.58 -21.06
C GLY A 273 0.69 -21.50 -20.48
N GLY A 274 1.78 -21.71 -21.22
CA GLY A 274 2.84 -22.67 -20.94
C GLY A 274 2.68 -23.97 -21.72
N GLN A 275 3.43 -25.01 -21.32
CA GLN A 275 3.32 -26.35 -21.87
C GLN A 275 3.21 -27.39 -20.76
N ASP A 276 2.38 -28.41 -20.96
CA ASP A 276 2.29 -29.60 -20.10
C ASP A 276 3.23 -30.73 -20.55
N GLY A 277 3.77 -30.60 -21.75
CA GLY A 277 4.72 -31.51 -22.37
C GLY A 277 4.22 -32.33 -23.53
N GLN A 278 2.92 -32.26 -23.81
CA GLN A 278 2.36 -32.68 -25.08
C GLN A 278 2.05 -31.44 -25.92
N ASP A 279 1.32 -30.49 -25.33
CA ASP A 279 0.77 -29.34 -26.04
C ASP A 279 1.08 -28.02 -25.34
N SER A 280 1.02 -26.93 -26.11
CA SER A 280 0.95 -25.58 -25.55
C SER A 280 -0.45 -25.35 -24.98
N LEU A 281 -0.52 -24.86 -23.75
CA LEU A 281 -1.75 -24.64 -23.01
C LEU A 281 -2.38 -23.30 -23.41
N ASN A 282 -3.69 -23.27 -23.56
CA ASN A 282 -4.46 -22.02 -23.70
C ASN A 282 -5.17 -21.62 -22.40
N SER A 283 -5.07 -22.46 -21.37
CA SER A 283 -5.68 -22.23 -20.07
C SER A 283 -5.09 -21.00 -19.38
N VAL A 284 -5.96 -20.28 -18.68
CA VAL A 284 -5.60 -19.17 -17.80
C VAL A 284 -6.15 -19.46 -16.42
N GLU A 285 -5.28 -19.43 -15.43
CA GLU A 285 -5.63 -19.67 -14.02
C GLU A 285 -5.31 -18.40 -13.22
N THR A 286 -6.12 -18.11 -12.20
CA THR A 286 -5.84 -17.03 -11.26
C THR A 286 -5.92 -17.52 -9.83
N LEU A 287 -5.00 -17.08 -8.99
CA LEU A 287 -5.01 -17.32 -7.55
C LEU A 287 -5.34 -16.00 -6.86
N ASP A 288 -6.44 -15.99 -6.11
CA ASP A 288 -6.71 -14.92 -5.14
C ASP A 288 -5.72 -15.09 -3.98
N MET A 289 -4.84 -14.10 -3.79
CA MET A 289 -3.77 -14.14 -2.79
C MET A 289 -4.30 -13.90 -1.36
N ASN A 290 -5.53 -13.38 -1.20
CA ASN A 290 -6.15 -13.19 0.10
C ASN A 290 -6.84 -14.48 0.57
N THR A 291 -7.55 -15.16 -0.32
CA THR A 291 -8.27 -16.41 0.03
C THR A 291 -7.48 -17.67 -0.25
N LEU A 292 -6.37 -17.56 -0.99
CA LEU A 292 -5.55 -18.68 -1.48
C LEU A 292 -6.39 -19.71 -2.26
N GLN A 293 -7.31 -19.23 -3.09
CA GLN A 293 -8.17 -20.08 -3.92
C GLN A 293 -7.87 -19.87 -5.41
N TRP A 294 -7.69 -20.98 -6.12
CA TRP A 294 -7.54 -20.98 -7.57
C TRP A 294 -8.89 -20.89 -8.27
N SER A 295 -8.94 -20.12 -9.34
CA SER A 295 -10.08 -20.00 -10.25
C SER A 295 -9.61 -20.10 -11.70
N HIS A 296 -10.46 -20.70 -12.54
CA HIS A 296 -10.23 -20.74 -13.98
C HIS A 296 -10.82 -19.49 -14.64
N LEU A 297 -10.03 -18.84 -15.48
CA LEU A 297 -10.49 -17.76 -16.35
C LEU A 297 -10.80 -18.33 -17.74
N PRO A 298 -11.59 -17.62 -18.57
CA PRO A 298 -11.83 -18.01 -19.95
C PRO A 298 -10.50 -18.29 -20.68
N PRO A 299 -10.41 -19.39 -21.44
CA PRO A 299 -9.15 -19.75 -22.10
C PRO A 299 -8.86 -18.85 -23.29
N LEU A 300 -7.58 -18.79 -23.67
CA LEU A 300 -7.14 -18.18 -24.92
C LEU A 300 -7.68 -18.97 -26.13
N PRO A 301 -7.86 -18.32 -27.30
CA PRO A 301 -8.25 -19.03 -28.53
C PRO A 301 -7.22 -20.06 -29.00
N VAL A 302 -5.94 -19.85 -28.67
CA VAL A 302 -4.80 -20.68 -29.10
C VAL A 302 -3.90 -20.95 -27.89
N GLY A 303 -3.37 -22.16 -27.81
CA GLY A 303 -2.38 -22.53 -26.80
C GLY A 303 -1.06 -21.81 -27.03
N ILE A 304 -0.42 -21.33 -25.97
CA ILE A 304 0.76 -20.48 -26.09
C ILE A 304 1.73 -20.70 -24.94
N GLN A 305 3.03 -20.65 -25.24
CA GLN A 305 4.11 -20.63 -24.24
C GLN A 305 5.00 -19.40 -24.50
N LEU A 306 5.77 -18.98 -23.49
CA LEU A 306 6.73 -17.88 -23.59
C LEU A 306 6.08 -16.56 -24.04
N CYS A 307 4.82 -16.33 -23.67
CA CYS A 307 4.10 -15.10 -23.99
C CYS A 307 4.55 -13.95 -23.07
N TYR A 308 4.31 -12.72 -23.49
CA TYR A 308 4.63 -11.54 -22.69
C TYR A 308 3.34 -11.01 -22.07
N LEU A 309 3.40 -10.67 -20.78
CA LEU A 309 2.25 -10.16 -20.05
C LEU A 309 2.45 -8.71 -19.65
N ALA A 310 1.42 -7.89 -19.83
CA ALA A 310 1.35 -6.55 -19.28
C ALA A 310 -0.08 -6.26 -18.83
N ILE A 311 -0.25 -5.51 -17.75
CA ILE A 311 -1.58 -5.07 -17.31
C ILE A 311 -1.66 -3.55 -17.42
N VAL A 312 -2.66 -3.06 -18.16
CA VAL A 312 -2.94 -1.63 -18.29
C VAL A 312 -4.41 -1.38 -18.04
N SER A 313 -4.74 -0.43 -17.17
CA SER A 313 -6.12 0.00 -16.88
C SER A 313 -7.06 -1.18 -16.62
N ASN A 314 -6.65 -2.12 -15.75
CA ASN A 314 -7.40 -3.33 -15.38
C ASN A 314 -7.69 -4.30 -16.55
N SER A 315 -6.88 -4.25 -17.60
CA SER A 315 -6.92 -5.21 -18.71
C SER A 315 -5.58 -5.92 -18.84
N LEU A 316 -5.63 -7.25 -18.93
CA LEU A 316 -4.46 -8.12 -19.10
C LEU A 316 -4.17 -8.31 -20.58
N PHE A 317 -3.00 -7.89 -21.02
CA PHE A 317 -2.50 -8.09 -22.38
C PHE A 317 -1.58 -9.30 -22.42
N VAL A 318 -1.86 -10.20 -23.36
CA VAL A 318 -1.03 -11.34 -23.72
C VAL A 318 -0.47 -11.06 -25.11
N LEU A 319 0.85 -10.90 -25.20
CA LEU A 319 1.53 -10.46 -26.41
C LEU A 319 2.54 -11.51 -26.89
N GLY A 320 2.57 -11.74 -28.19
CA GLY A 320 3.55 -12.62 -28.82
C GLY A 320 3.47 -14.06 -28.28
N GLY A 321 4.61 -14.68 -28.04
CA GLY A 321 4.71 -16.08 -27.59
C GLY A 321 4.88 -17.07 -28.74
N CYS A 322 4.98 -18.34 -28.37
CA CYS A 322 5.30 -19.43 -29.28
C CYS A 322 4.31 -20.59 -29.13
N ASN A 323 3.88 -21.16 -30.26
CA ASN A 323 3.20 -22.46 -30.31
C ASN A 323 3.87 -23.33 -31.38
N ARG A 324 3.33 -23.34 -32.61
CA ARG A 324 3.97 -23.97 -33.80
C ARG A 324 5.04 -23.07 -34.46
N GLY A 325 5.24 -21.90 -33.88
CA GLY A 325 6.14 -20.83 -34.30
C GLY A 325 5.86 -19.58 -33.47
N TRP A 326 6.75 -18.60 -33.56
CA TRP A 326 6.57 -17.31 -32.89
C TRP A 326 5.47 -16.49 -33.55
N SER A 327 4.61 -15.87 -32.73
CA SER A 327 3.54 -15.00 -33.17
C SER A 327 3.78 -13.54 -32.80
N ALA A 328 3.12 -12.64 -33.53
CA ALA A 328 2.98 -11.22 -33.21
C ALA A 328 1.59 -10.88 -32.67
N ASP A 329 0.75 -11.88 -32.42
CA ASP A 329 -0.63 -11.69 -31.98
C ASP A 329 -0.71 -11.05 -30.60
N VAL A 330 -1.79 -10.31 -30.39
CA VAL A 330 -2.05 -9.57 -29.15
C VAL A 330 -3.48 -9.85 -28.73
N HIS A 331 -3.64 -10.42 -27.55
CA HIS A 331 -4.93 -10.67 -26.94
C HIS A 331 -5.06 -9.82 -25.68
N GLU A 332 -6.24 -9.22 -25.49
CA GLU A 332 -6.56 -8.44 -24.32
C GLU A 332 -7.72 -9.09 -23.59
N PHE A 333 -7.54 -9.32 -22.30
CA PHE A 333 -8.55 -9.81 -21.38
C PHE A 333 -9.04 -8.66 -20.50
N ASN A 334 -10.32 -8.34 -20.62
CA ASN A 334 -10.96 -7.41 -19.71
C ASN A 334 -11.28 -8.15 -18.40
N ILE A 335 -10.59 -7.79 -17.31
CA ILE A 335 -10.72 -8.48 -16.02
C ILE A 335 -12.13 -8.30 -15.43
N THR A 336 -12.76 -7.15 -15.63
CA THR A 336 -14.12 -6.89 -15.11
C THR A 336 -15.19 -7.65 -15.90
N GLN A 337 -15.09 -7.67 -17.22
CA GLN A 337 -16.07 -8.32 -18.11
C GLN A 337 -15.81 -9.81 -18.27
N GLN A 338 -14.62 -10.29 -17.90
CA GLN A 338 -14.20 -11.68 -18.07
C GLN A 338 -14.29 -12.13 -19.54
N THR A 339 -13.81 -11.28 -20.45
CA THR A 339 -13.86 -11.57 -21.90
C THR A 339 -12.56 -11.24 -22.60
N TRP A 340 -12.19 -12.08 -23.56
CA TRP A 340 -11.07 -11.86 -24.47
C TRP A 340 -11.48 -11.08 -25.71
N ARG A 341 -10.57 -10.23 -26.19
CA ARG A 341 -10.64 -9.62 -27.52
C ARG A 341 -9.27 -9.65 -28.19
N SER A 342 -9.26 -9.84 -29.51
CA SER A 342 -8.05 -9.68 -30.31
C SER A 342 -7.78 -8.21 -30.58
N ARG A 343 -6.51 -7.81 -30.49
CA ARG A 343 -6.03 -6.45 -30.73
C ARG A 343 -5.18 -6.40 -31.99
N SER A 344 -4.75 -5.19 -32.38
CA SER A 344 -3.82 -5.05 -33.50
C SER A 344 -2.54 -5.84 -33.21
N PRO A 345 -2.05 -6.67 -34.15
CA PRO A 345 -0.83 -7.42 -33.94
C PRO A 345 0.37 -6.47 -33.82
N MET A 346 1.43 -6.95 -33.18
CA MET A 346 2.70 -6.22 -33.11
C MET A 346 3.27 -6.02 -34.53
N PRO A 347 3.93 -4.87 -34.82
CA PRO A 347 4.56 -4.60 -36.11
C PRO A 347 5.57 -5.66 -36.55
N GLU A 348 6.24 -6.31 -35.59
CA GLU A 348 7.17 -7.41 -35.83
C GLU A 348 7.07 -8.46 -34.71
N ARG A 349 7.60 -9.66 -35.00
CA ARG A 349 7.69 -10.74 -34.00
C ARG A 349 8.84 -10.41 -33.04
N GLY A 350 8.53 -10.23 -31.77
CA GLY A 350 9.53 -10.05 -30.73
C GLY A 350 9.95 -11.39 -30.15
N ASP A 351 10.73 -12.20 -30.86
CA ASP A 351 11.10 -13.56 -30.44
C ASP A 351 12.00 -13.53 -29.18
N GLY A 352 11.48 -14.02 -28.04
CA GLY A 352 12.18 -13.99 -26.76
C GLY A 352 12.36 -12.59 -26.15
N GLY A 353 11.44 -11.67 -26.44
CA GLY A 353 11.35 -10.35 -25.82
C GLY A 353 10.66 -10.39 -24.44
N ALA A 354 10.28 -9.22 -23.95
CA ALA A 354 9.50 -9.07 -22.74
C ALA A 354 8.58 -7.84 -22.85
N ALA A 355 7.50 -7.82 -22.08
CA ALA A 355 6.52 -6.73 -22.07
C ALA A 355 6.43 -6.07 -20.71
N VAL A 356 6.26 -4.75 -20.70
CA VAL A 356 6.09 -3.94 -19.49
C VAL A 356 5.02 -2.89 -19.71
N GLN A 357 4.34 -2.50 -18.63
CA GLN A 357 3.47 -1.32 -18.62
C GLN A 357 4.27 -0.12 -18.15
N PHE A 358 4.21 0.98 -18.89
CA PHE A 358 4.78 2.26 -18.49
C PHE A 358 3.91 3.41 -18.96
N ASP A 359 3.60 4.36 -18.07
CA ASP A 359 2.80 5.57 -18.36
C ASP A 359 1.49 5.29 -19.16
N GLY A 360 0.76 4.24 -18.77
CA GLY A 360 -0.49 3.85 -19.43
C GLY A 360 -0.35 3.24 -20.83
N HIS A 361 0.87 2.92 -21.26
CA HIS A 361 1.17 2.25 -22.52
C HIS A 361 1.77 0.86 -22.27
N VAL A 362 1.65 -0.03 -23.26
CA VAL A 362 2.36 -1.31 -23.26
C VAL A 362 3.61 -1.18 -24.10
N PHE A 363 4.75 -1.57 -23.55
CA PHE A 363 6.01 -1.65 -24.28
C PHE A 363 6.41 -3.10 -24.45
N VAL A 364 6.90 -3.44 -25.63
CA VAL A 364 7.52 -4.74 -25.93
C VAL A 364 8.95 -4.47 -26.34
N VAL A 365 9.89 -5.02 -25.57
CA VAL A 365 11.31 -4.73 -25.70
C VAL A 365 12.15 -6.01 -25.72
N GLY A 366 13.30 -5.97 -26.41
CA GLY A 366 14.26 -7.07 -26.47
C GLY A 366 14.03 -8.05 -27.62
N GLY A 367 14.37 -9.32 -27.39
CA GLY A 367 14.29 -10.39 -28.38
C GLY A 367 15.46 -10.46 -29.36
N THR A 368 15.42 -11.45 -30.26
CA THR A 368 16.50 -11.75 -31.23
C THR A 368 16.82 -10.60 -32.20
N THR A 369 15.94 -9.62 -32.31
CA THR A 369 16.06 -8.49 -33.24
C THR A 369 16.20 -7.14 -32.54
N GLY A 370 16.29 -7.13 -31.19
CA GLY A 370 16.41 -5.91 -30.40
C GLY A 370 15.21 -4.98 -30.56
N THR A 371 14.01 -5.57 -30.69
CA THR A 371 12.76 -4.86 -30.89
C THR A 371 12.49 -3.89 -29.74
N CYS A 372 11.96 -2.71 -30.06
CA CYS A 372 11.40 -1.76 -29.10
C CYS A 372 10.13 -1.17 -29.71
N MET A 373 8.98 -1.50 -29.12
CA MET A 373 7.67 -1.10 -29.64
C MET A 373 6.78 -0.64 -28.51
N ARG A 374 5.95 0.36 -28.78
CA ARG A 374 4.94 0.88 -27.86
C ARG A 374 3.56 0.72 -28.48
N CYS A 375 2.62 0.25 -27.67
CA CYS A 375 1.20 0.21 -27.98
C CYS A 375 0.48 1.22 -27.09
N ASP A 376 -0.39 2.03 -27.70
CA ASP A 376 -1.42 2.77 -26.97
C ASP A 376 -2.70 1.92 -26.89
N PRO A 377 -3.07 1.41 -25.69
CA PRO A 377 -4.26 0.59 -25.52
C PRO A 377 -5.57 1.31 -25.86
N ARG A 378 -5.61 2.65 -25.83
CA ARG A 378 -6.82 3.41 -26.15
C ARG A 378 -7.05 3.51 -27.65
N SER A 379 -6.00 3.82 -28.42
CA SER A 379 -6.08 3.95 -29.88
C SER A 379 -5.87 2.63 -30.63
N ASN A 380 -5.39 1.57 -29.96
CA ASN A 380 -5.03 0.30 -30.57
C ASN A 380 -3.97 0.43 -31.68
N GLN A 381 -3.07 1.41 -31.53
CA GLN A 381 -1.99 1.68 -32.47
C GLN A 381 -0.64 1.31 -31.89
N TRP A 382 0.21 0.79 -32.76
CA TRP A 382 1.59 0.44 -32.47
C TRP A 382 2.54 1.47 -33.07
N GLN A 383 3.62 1.75 -32.35
CA GLN A 383 4.72 2.58 -32.79
C GLN A 383 6.04 1.85 -32.55
N SER A 384 6.88 1.77 -33.57
CA SER A 384 8.26 1.31 -33.44
C SER A 384 9.14 2.44 -32.91
N LEU A 385 9.97 2.13 -31.93
CA LEU A 385 10.85 3.05 -31.22
C LEU A 385 12.32 2.72 -31.49
N HIS A 386 13.26 3.46 -30.88
CA HIS A 386 14.68 3.21 -31.08
C HIS A 386 15.06 1.79 -30.63
N ARG A 387 15.65 1.02 -31.56
CA ARG A 387 16.06 -0.36 -31.33
C ARG A 387 17.25 -0.45 -30.39
N LEU A 388 17.37 -1.60 -29.74
CA LEU A 388 18.60 -1.95 -29.04
C LEU A 388 19.73 -2.17 -30.06
N LYS A 389 20.93 -1.66 -29.74
CA LYS A 389 22.10 -1.76 -30.64
C LYS A 389 22.73 -3.15 -30.69
N PHE A 390 22.32 -4.07 -29.81
CA PHE A 390 22.93 -5.38 -29.65
C PHE A 390 21.90 -6.51 -29.57
N ASN A 391 22.30 -7.70 -30.02
CA ASN A 391 21.44 -8.87 -30.19
C ASN A 391 21.27 -9.59 -28.84
N HIS A 392 20.04 -9.69 -28.34
CA HIS A 392 19.77 -10.00 -26.94
C HIS A 392 18.53 -10.87 -26.76
N ILE A 393 18.75 -12.19 -26.75
CA ILE A 393 17.68 -13.17 -26.53
C ILE A 393 17.51 -13.43 -25.02
N TRP A 394 16.25 -13.53 -24.56
CA TRP A 394 15.88 -13.96 -23.20
C TRP A 394 16.29 -12.98 -22.09
N ARG A 395 16.15 -11.67 -22.31
CA ARG A 395 16.38 -10.69 -21.24
C ARG A 395 15.07 -10.36 -20.54
N PRO A 396 14.99 -10.49 -19.21
CA PRO A 396 13.87 -9.90 -18.49
C PRO A 396 13.89 -8.38 -18.58
N SER A 397 12.71 -7.80 -18.75
CA SER A 397 12.50 -6.36 -18.73
C SER A 397 11.60 -5.97 -17.55
N LEU A 398 11.89 -4.85 -16.92
CA LEU A 398 11.05 -4.26 -15.88
C LEU A 398 11.05 -2.73 -16.00
N VAL A 399 10.13 -2.07 -15.29
CA VAL A 399 10.19 -0.62 -15.10
C VAL A 399 10.95 -0.33 -13.82
N TRP A 400 12.00 0.48 -13.92
CA TRP A 400 12.85 0.86 -12.80
C TRP A 400 13.29 2.31 -12.94
N ASP A 401 13.18 3.07 -11.84
CA ASP A 401 13.56 4.48 -11.77
C ASP A 401 12.99 5.34 -12.92
N GLY A 402 11.71 5.15 -13.22
CA GLY A 402 11.02 5.89 -14.28
C GLY A 402 11.43 5.53 -15.72
N ASN A 403 12.22 4.46 -15.91
CA ASN A 403 12.70 4.01 -17.21
C ASN A 403 12.38 2.52 -17.42
N ILE A 404 12.46 2.06 -18.67
CA ILE A 404 12.33 0.63 -19.00
C ILE A 404 13.72 0.03 -18.98
N VAL A 405 13.95 -0.90 -18.07
CA VAL A 405 15.24 -1.53 -17.88
C VAL A 405 15.21 -2.96 -18.40
N ILE A 406 16.25 -3.33 -19.14
CA ILE A 406 16.51 -4.69 -19.58
C ILE A 406 17.75 -5.21 -18.86
N CYS A 407 17.60 -6.39 -18.26
CA CYS A 407 18.58 -6.99 -17.38
C CYS A 407 19.23 -8.23 -18.01
N GLY A 408 20.56 -8.26 -18.13
CA GLY A 408 21.33 -9.49 -18.37
C GLY A 408 21.13 -10.15 -19.74
N GLY A 409 20.67 -11.41 -19.78
CA GLY A 409 20.50 -12.24 -20.98
C GLY A 409 21.59 -13.30 -21.14
N ARG A 410 21.49 -14.13 -22.18
CA ARG A 410 22.45 -15.23 -22.42
C ARG A 410 23.89 -14.69 -22.51
N ASN A 411 24.70 -15.00 -21.50
CA ASN A 411 26.11 -14.63 -21.38
C ASN A 411 26.34 -13.10 -21.40
N ASN A 412 25.42 -12.32 -20.83
CA ASN A 412 25.54 -10.87 -20.74
C ASN A 412 25.15 -10.39 -19.35
N ASP A 413 26.00 -9.57 -18.73
CA ASP A 413 25.80 -8.98 -17.41
C ASP A 413 25.36 -7.51 -17.46
N THR A 414 25.23 -6.93 -18.66
CA THR A 414 24.87 -5.53 -18.83
C THR A 414 23.42 -5.29 -18.40
N ILE A 415 23.19 -4.10 -17.86
CA ILE A 415 21.87 -3.54 -17.61
C ILE A 415 21.73 -2.32 -18.50
N GLU A 416 20.66 -2.26 -19.27
CA GLU A 416 20.39 -1.16 -20.19
C GLU A 416 19.05 -0.52 -19.82
N SER A 417 19.04 0.80 -19.75
CA SER A 417 17.87 1.61 -19.42
C SER A 417 17.43 2.37 -20.65
N TYR A 418 16.15 2.30 -20.97
CA TYR A 418 15.50 3.06 -22.02
C TYR A 418 14.64 4.13 -21.40
N SER A 419 14.85 5.38 -21.82
CA SER A 419 13.98 6.48 -21.45
C SER A 419 12.94 6.73 -22.54
N PRO A 420 11.64 6.48 -22.28
CA PRO A 420 10.59 6.78 -23.26
C PRO A 420 10.43 8.28 -23.54
N ILE A 421 11.00 9.15 -22.70
CA ILE A 421 10.95 10.61 -22.86
C ILE A 421 11.95 11.06 -23.93
N THR A 422 13.18 10.54 -23.90
CA THR A 422 14.24 10.90 -24.85
C THR A 422 14.33 9.96 -26.04
N ASP A 423 13.67 8.79 -25.99
CA ASP A 423 13.78 7.70 -26.98
C ASP A 423 15.23 7.20 -27.13
N GLU A 424 15.98 7.18 -26.03
CA GLU A 424 17.39 6.77 -26.01
C GLU A 424 17.64 5.63 -25.01
N TRP A 425 18.60 4.78 -25.40
CA TRP A 425 19.12 3.70 -24.56
C TRP A 425 20.45 4.11 -23.93
N VAL A 426 20.58 3.88 -22.63
CA VAL A 426 21.79 4.11 -21.84
C VAL A 426 22.18 2.82 -21.12
N ALA A 427 23.44 2.41 -21.29
CA ALA A 427 23.99 1.32 -20.50
C ALA A 427 24.29 1.82 -19.08
N LEU A 428 23.75 1.15 -18.06
CA LEU A 428 24.01 1.47 -16.67
C LEU A 428 25.39 0.96 -16.24
N SER A 429 26.00 1.65 -15.27
CA SER A 429 27.24 1.21 -14.64
C SER A 429 27.05 -0.06 -13.81
N LEU A 430 25.83 -0.29 -13.29
CA LEU A 430 25.46 -1.49 -12.57
C LEU A 430 25.49 -2.71 -13.50
N LYS A 431 26.12 -3.79 -13.03
CA LYS A 431 26.20 -5.09 -13.70
C LYS A 431 25.43 -6.14 -12.91
N MET A 432 24.93 -7.15 -13.62
CA MET A 432 24.38 -8.37 -13.04
C MET A 432 25.43 -9.06 -12.15
N PRO A 433 25.00 -9.82 -11.13
CA PRO A 433 25.91 -10.49 -10.20
C PRO A 433 26.81 -11.53 -10.89
N MET A 434 26.38 -12.06 -12.04
CA MET A 434 27.15 -13.00 -12.83
C MET A 434 26.77 -12.99 -14.31
N ILE A 435 27.68 -13.50 -15.13
CA ILE A 435 27.47 -13.75 -16.56
C ILE A 435 26.81 -15.13 -16.69
N GLY A 436 25.50 -15.17 -16.96
CA GLY A 436 24.71 -16.41 -16.98
C GLY A 436 23.50 -16.34 -17.91
N PHE A 437 22.48 -17.16 -17.65
CA PHE A 437 21.17 -17.05 -18.30
C PHE A 437 20.16 -16.47 -17.31
N MET A 438 20.09 -15.14 -17.25
CA MET A 438 19.11 -14.44 -16.40
C MET A 438 17.70 -14.66 -16.94
N THR A 439 16.77 -15.10 -16.09
CA THR A 439 15.42 -15.51 -16.49
C THR A 439 14.35 -14.53 -16.04
N PHE A 440 14.55 -13.85 -14.90
CA PHE A 440 13.65 -12.81 -14.43
C PHE A 440 14.42 -11.69 -13.72
N ALA A 441 13.82 -10.52 -13.72
CA ALA A 441 14.25 -9.37 -12.94
C ALA A 441 12.99 -8.65 -12.48
N VAL A 442 12.88 -8.41 -11.18
CA VAL A 442 11.72 -7.78 -10.57
C VAL A 442 12.19 -6.69 -9.61
N PRO A 443 11.49 -5.54 -9.57
CA PRO A 443 11.70 -4.62 -8.46
C PRO A 443 11.23 -5.38 -7.19
N PRO A 444 12.05 -5.44 -6.13
CA PRO A 444 11.59 -5.93 -4.85
C PRO A 444 10.48 -5.00 -4.34
N PRO A 445 9.64 -5.48 -3.42
CA PRO A 445 8.68 -4.62 -2.76
C PRO A 445 9.40 -3.42 -2.13
N PRO A 446 8.72 -2.28 -1.90
CA PRO A 446 9.22 -1.35 -0.91
C PRO A 446 9.50 -2.17 0.36
N ALA A 447 10.72 -2.06 0.90
CA ALA A 447 11.03 -2.72 2.15
C ALA A 447 9.89 -2.41 3.15
N PRO A 448 9.44 -3.37 3.98
CA PRO A 448 8.80 -2.94 5.22
C PRO A 448 9.79 -1.94 5.84
N ALA A 449 9.32 -0.77 6.26
CA ALA A 449 10.16 0.08 7.09
C ALA A 449 10.61 -0.78 8.27
N TYR A 450 11.86 -1.23 8.27
CA TYR A 450 12.45 -1.89 9.42
C TYR A 450 12.45 -0.82 10.50
N ILE A 451 11.41 -0.83 11.34
CA ILE A 451 11.47 -0.23 12.65
C ILE A 451 12.45 -1.12 13.42
N SER A 452 13.75 -0.86 13.25
CA SER A 452 14.75 -1.30 14.20
C SER A 452 14.48 -0.55 15.49
N ILE A 453 13.65 -1.12 16.36
CA ILE A 453 13.57 -0.71 17.76
C ILE A 453 14.89 -1.14 18.38
N TRP A 454 15.84 -0.21 18.45
CA TRP A 454 16.96 -0.36 19.37
C TRP A 454 16.41 -0.21 20.78
N LEU A 455 16.07 -1.34 21.42
CA LEU A 455 15.90 -1.38 22.87
C LEU A 455 17.27 -1.13 23.49
N TYR A 456 17.58 0.13 23.78
CA TYR A 456 18.61 0.43 24.76
C TYR A 456 18.02 0.12 26.13
N ASN A 457 18.58 -0.88 26.80
CA ASN A 457 18.38 -1.10 28.22
C ASN A 457 18.69 0.20 28.99
N CYS A 458 17.72 0.67 29.75
CA CYS A 458 17.89 1.40 31.02
C CYS A 458 16.76 0.96 31.96
#